data_AF-A0A9W5S1X6-F1
#
_entry.id   AF-A0A9W5S1X6-F1
#
_cell.length_a   1.000
_cell.length_b   1.000
_cell.length_c   1.000
_cell.angle_alpha   90.00
_cell.angle_beta   90.00
_cell.angle_gamma   90.00
#
_symmetry.space_group_name_H-M   'P 1'
#
loop_
_entity.id
_entity.type
_entity.pdbx_description
1 polymer ?
#
loop_
_entity_poly.entity_id
_entity_poly.type
_entity_poly.pdbx_seq_one_letter_code
_entity_poly.pdbx_strand_id
1 'polypeptide(L)'
;KVSLKSDRLGLAEVDAELVNRINGLDEIALATVRNHAVVRPGSAVAATRVIPLYVDKAKVEAVELAAAEWIRNNGRPPLRVRPLRTMRAGLLTTGGEVYSGRIADKFGPAVRAKLESFGSEVAEQRFAPDDRQTIVNEIGYLHGQGYDMILITGGMSVDPDDRTPGAIQAAGADIVSYGTPMLPGSMLLMGYLKGVPIVGLPGCVMHDPYTSFDVLLPRILAGDIIRKEDIVSMGYGGLHNC
;
A
#
# COMPACT_ATOMS: atom_id res chain seq x y z
N LYS A 1 -14.57 0.28 29.15
CA LYS A 1 -13.89 0.10 27.84
C LYS A 1 -12.73 1.08 27.78
N VAL A 2 -11.53 0.59 27.50
CA VAL A 2 -10.33 1.42 27.28
C VAL A 2 -10.02 1.40 25.79
N SER A 3 -9.73 2.56 25.21
CA SER A 3 -9.40 2.69 23.78
C SER A 3 -8.00 3.24 23.60
N LEU A 4 -7.22 2.61 22.74
CA LEU A 4 -5.94 3.10 22.24
C LEU A 4 -6.20 3.85 20.94
N LYS A 5 -5.75 5.10 20.86
CA LYS A 5 -5.90 5.95 19.68
C LYS A 5 -4.52 6.26 19.08
N SER A 6 -4.48 6.45 17.78
CA SER A 6 -3.27 6.95 17.12
C SER A 6 -3.09 8.44 17.40
N ASP A 7 -1.87 8.87 17.64
CA ASP A 7 -1.46 10.28 17.70
C ASP A 7 -0.98 10.81 16.34
N ARG A 8 -0.83 9.93 15.35
CA ARG A 8 -0.21 10.22 14.04
C ARG A 8 -0.97 9.60 12.87
N LEU A 9 -0.67 10.09 11.66
CA LEU A 9 -0.96 9.37 10.43
C LEU A 9 0.05 8.23 10.30
N GLY A 10 -0.44 7.01 10.04
CA GLY A 10 0.45 5.87 9.94
C GLY A 10 -0.24 4.60 9.48
N LEU A 11 0.57 3.55 9.34
CA LEU A 11 0.14 2.21 9.03
C LEU A 11 0.05 1.39 10.33
N ALA A 12 -1.12 0.85 10.63
CA ALA A 12 -1.30 -0.03 11.78
C ALA A 12 -0.51 -1.33 11.55
N GLU A 13 0.25 -1.72 12.56
CA GLU A 13 0.92 -3.02 12.63
C GLU A 13 0.36 -3.76 13.84
N VAL A 14 -0.35 -4.84 13.55
CA VAL A 14 -1.15 -5.59 14.50
C VAL A 14 -0.81 -7.06 14.37
N ASP A 15 -0.36 -7.66 15.47
CA ASP A 15 -0.15 -9.09 15.56
C ASP A 15 -1.49 -9.84 15.75
N ALA A 16 -1.96 -10.49 14.70
CA ALA A 16 -3.25 -11.18 14.71
C ALA A 16 -3.27 -12.39 15.65
N GLU A 17 -2.14 -13.10 15.77
CA GLU A 17 -2.04 -14.29 16.63
C GLU A 17 -2.17 -13.92 18.10
N LEU A 18 -1.49 -12.87 18.57
CA LEU A 18 -1.62 -12.39 19.93
C LEU A 18 -3.03 -11.85 20.21
N VAL A 19 -3.63 -11.11 19.26
CA VAL A 19 -5.01 -10.64 19.41
C VAL A 19 -5.97 -11.83 19.56
N ASN A 20 -5.80 -12.88 18.76
CA ASN A 20 -6.61 -14.09 18.87
C ASN A 20 -6.35 -14.85 20.18
N ARG A 21 -5.09 -14.96 20.62
CA ARG A 21 -4.69 -15.59 21.89
C ARG A 21 -5.35 -14.89 23.09
N ILE A 22 -5.34 -13.55 23.10
CA ILE A 22 -5.97 -12.75 24.16
C ILE A 22 -7.49 -12.95 24.16
N ASN A 23 -8.14 -12.89 23.00
CA ASN A 23 -9.59 -13.10 22.90
C ASN A 23 -10.00 -14.54 23.26
N GLY A 24 -9.11 -15.51 23.12
CA GLY A 24 -9.32 -16.90 23.53
C GLY A 24 -9.31 -17.16 25.05
N LEU A 25 -9.01 -16.16 25.88
CA LEU A 25 -9.05 -16.29 27.35
C LEU A 25 -10.46 -16.19 27.94
N ASP A 26 -11.46 -15.90 27.11
CA ASP A 26 -12.84 -15.58 27.48
C ASP A 26 -12.97 -14.38 28.44
N GLU A 27 -14.13 -13.72 28.44
CA GLU A 27 -14.45 -12.57 29.32
C GLU A 27 -13.59 -11.30 29.11
N ILE A 28 -12.47 -11.38 28.40
CA ILE A 28 -11.68 -10.23 27.93
C ILE A 28 -11.86 -10.11 26.42
N ALA A 29 -12.31 -8.95 25.96
CA ALA A 29 -12.44 -8.65 24.54
C ALA A 29 -11.42 -7.60 24.13
N LEU A 30 -10.54 -7.94 23.19
CA LEU A 30 -9.60 -7.05 22.51
C LEU A 30 -9.98 -6.96 21.03
N ALA A 31 -10.45 -5.80 20.60
CA ALA A 31 -10.73 -5.51 19.20
C ALA A 31 -9.71 -4.51 18.65
N THR A 32 -9.22 -4.74 17.43
CA THR A 32 -8.26 -3.88 16.74
C THR A 32 -8.76 -3.50 15.36
N VAL A 33 -8.18 -2.45 14.76
CA VAL A 33 -8.20 -2.31 13.30
C VAL A 33 -7.46 -3.50 12.66
N ARG A 34 -7.70 -3.74 11.37
CA ARG A 34 -6.93 -4.76 10.63
C ARG A 34 -5.46 -4.37 10.55
N ASN A 35 -4.58 -5.38 10.47
CA ASN A 35 -3.18 -5.15 10.15
C ASN A 35 -3.08 -4.40 8.81
N HIS A 36 -2.12 -3.49 8.71
CA HIS A 36 -1.91 -2.58 7.57
C HIS A 36 -3.05 -1.59 7.28
N ALA A 37 -3.98 -1.38 8.22
CA ALA A 37 -4.94 -0.29 8.09
C ALA A 37 -4.26 1.07 8.22
N VAL A 38 -4.61 2.03 7.34
CA VAL A 38 -4.23 3.43 7.53
C VAL A 38 -5.01 4.01 8.70
N VAL A 39 -4.30 4.59 9.65
CA VAL A 39 -4.90 5.27 10.82
C VAL A 39 -4.48 6.73 10.85
N ARG A 40 -5.39 7.61 11.27
CA ARG A 40 -5.15 9.06 11.38
C ARG A 40 -5.08 9.48 12.86
N PRO A 41 -4.52 10.66 13.18
CA PRO A 41 -4.56 11.18 14.54
C PRO A 41 -6.00 11.18 15.10
N GLY A 42 -6.17 10.65 16.31
CA GLY A 42 -7.46 10.52 16.97
C GLY A 42 -8.25 9.26 16.61
N SER A 43 -7.90 8.53 15.54
CA SER A 43 -8.56 7.27 15.18
C SER A 43 -8.25 6.18 16.22
N ALA A 44 -9.25 5.38 16.58
CA ALA A 44 -9.04 4.22 17.44
C ALA A 44 -8.26 3.13 16.69
N VAL A 45 -7.19 2.63 17.30
CA VAL A 45 -6.37 1.52 16.77
C VAL A 45 -6.78 0.21 17.43
N ALA A 46 -7.06 0.25 18.74
CA ALA A 46 -7.54 -0.89 19.50
C ALA A 46 -8.46 -0.45 20.63
N ALA A 47 -9.33 -1.35 21.09
CA ALA A 47 -10.12 -1.18 22.28
C ALA A 47 -10.20 -2.49 23.04
N THR A 48 -10.10 -2.41 24.36
CA THR A 48 -10.24 -3.56 25.25
C THR A 48 -11.26 -3.31 26.35
N ARG A 49 -11.93 -4.37 26.77
CA ARG A 49 -12.80 -4.37 27.94
C ARG A 49 -12.95 -5.78 28.52
N VAL A 50 -13.19 -5.87 29.81
CA VAL A 50 -13.87 -7.05 30.37
C VAL A 50 -15.34 -7.03 29.96
N ILE A 51 -15.90 -8.19 29.67
CA ILE A 51 -17.31 -8.41 29.32
C ILE A 51 -18.19 -8.44 30.58
N PRO A 52 -17.90 -9.30 31.59
CA PRO A 52 -18.59 -9.28 32.88
C PRO A 52 -18.17 -8.07 33.75
N LEU A 53 -18.87 -7.89 34.88
CA LEU A 53 -18.57 -6.83 35.85
C LEU A 53 -17.18 -7.00 36.51
N TYR A 54 -16.75 -8.25 36.67
CA TYR A 54 -15.46 -8.63 37.23
C TYR A 54 -14.89 -9.82 36.46
N VAL A 55 -13.56 -9.96 36.45
CA VAL A 55 -12.85 -11.07 35.80
C VAL A 55 -11.84 -11.65 36.79
N ASP A 56 -11.53 -12.94 36.66
CA ASP A 56 -10.47 -13.57 37.44
C ASP A 56 -9.12 -12.88 37.15
N LYS A 57 -8.37 -12.57 38.21
CA LYS A 57 -7.04 -11.98 38.12
C LYS A 57 -6.09 -12.82 37.26
N ALA A 58 -6.20 -14.15 37.31
CA ALA A 58 -5.37 -15.05 36.53
C ALA A 58 -5.48 -14.80 35.01
N LYS A 59 -6.65 -14.37 34.51
CA LYS A 59 -6.84 -14.04 33.10
C LYS A 59 -6.16 -12.73 32.71
N VAL A 60 -6.19 -11.74 33.60
CA VAL A 60 -5.48 -10.47 33.39
C VAL A 60 -3.97 -10.72 33.35
N GLU A 61 -3.45 -11.50 34.31
CA GLU A 61 -2.04 -11.90 34.36
C GLU A 61 -1.62 -12.69 33.11
N ALA A 62 -2.50 -13.54 32.56
CA ALA A 62 -2.25 -14.26 31.32
C ALA A 62 -2.14 -13.32 30.11
N VAL A 63 -2.95 -12.25 30.03
CA VAL A 63 -2.82 -11.22 28.98
C VAL A 63 -1.49 -10.47 29.12
N GLU A 64 -1.15 -10.05 30.33
CA GLU A 64 0.12 -9.34 30.62
C GLU A 64 1.32 -10.21 30.26
N LEU A 65 1.30 -11.49 30.63
CA LEU A 65 2.34 -12.45 30.29
C LEU A 65 2.46 -12.65 28.78
N ALA A 66 1.35 -12.87 28.07
CA ALA A 66 1.36 -13.05 26.61
C ALA A 66 1.93 -11.84 25.88
N ALA A 67 1.55 -10.62 26.30
CA ALA A 67 2.11 -9.39 25.76
C ALA A 67 3.61 -9.23 26.08
N ALA A 68 4.03 -9.54 27.31
CA ALA A 68 5.42 -9.45 27.72
C ALA A 68 6.31 -10.49 27.01
N GLU A 69 5.84 -11.73 26.84
CA GLU A 69 6.49 -12.77 26.02
C GLU A 69 6.70 -12.28 24.59
N TRP A 70 5.65 -11.72 23.99
CA TRP A 70 5.73 -11.20 22.63
C TRP A 70 6.77 -10.09 22.49
N ILE A 71 6.76 -9.13 23.42
CA ILE A 71 7.74 -8.03 23.44
C ILE A 71 9.16 -8.57 23.61
N ARG A 72 9.39 -9.53 24.51
CA ARG A 72 10.72 -10.15 24.69
C ARG A 72 11.22 -10.83 23.42
N ASN A 73 10.35 -11.55 22.73
CA ASN A 73 10.73 -12.31 21.53
C ASN A 73 10.92 -11.43 20.29
N ASN A 74 10.23 -10.28 20.21
CA ASN A 74 10.21 -9.44 19.02
C ASN A 74 10.91 -8.08 19.19
N GLY A 75 11.25 -7.69 20.42
CA GLY A 75 11.87 -6.41 20.74
C GLY A 75 10.98 -5.18 20.52
N ARG A 76 9.66 -5.38 20.31
CA ARG A 76 8.69 -4.31 20.01
C ARG A 76 7.28 -4.64 20.50
N PRO A 77 6.40 -3.63 20.67
CA PRO A 77 5.00 -3.86 21.01
C PRO A 77 4.23 -4.63 19.93
N PRO A 78 3.24 -5.46 20.30
CA PRO A 78 2.39 -6.21 19.36
C PRO A 78 1.43 -5.34 18.55
N LEU A 79 1.12 -4.15 19.06
CA LEU A 79 0.26 -3.16 18.43
C LEU A 79 1.07 -1.88 18.31
N ARG A 80 1.28 -1.40 17.08
CA ARG A 80 1.96 -0.13 16.84
C ARG A 80 1.44 0.55 15.59
N VAL A 81 1.75 1.83 15.46
CA VAL A 81 1.47 2.61 14.25
C VAL A 81 2.80 3.03 13.65
N ARG A 82 3.12 2.50 12.48
CA ARG A 82 4.33 2.87 11.73
C ARG A 82 4.11 4.22 11.05
N PRO A 83 5.04 5.18 11.18
CA PRO A 83 4.95 6.43 10.44
C PRO A 83 5.08 6.16 8.94
N LEU A 84 4.42 6.99 8.14
CA LEU A 84 4.61 7.01 6.69
C LEU A 84 5.73 7.98 6.35
N ARG A 85 6.64 7.58 5.47
CA ARG A 85 7.63 8.47 4.89
C ARG A 85 6.97 9.36 3.84
N THR A 86 7.37 10.62 3.80
CA THR A 86 7.17 11.46 2.61
C THR A 86 8.09 10.96 1.50
N MET A 87 7.53 10.63 0.34
CA MET A 87 8.26 10.21 -0.84
C MET A 87 8.01 11.16 -2.01
N ARG A 88 9.03 11.31 -2.86
CA ARG A 88 8.97 12.04 -4.13
C ARG A 88 8.89 11.03 -5.26
N ALA A 89 7.78 11.01 -5.99
CA ALA A 89 7.58 10.10 -7.10
C ALA A 89 7.82 10.77 -8.46
N GLY A 90 8.49 10.05 -9.37
CA GLY A 90 8.45 10.35 -10.80
C GLY A 90 7.26 9.65 -11.44
N LEU A 91 6.42 10.38 -12.17
CA LEU A 91 5.26 9.83 -12.87
C LEU A 91 5.50 9.83 -14.38
N LEU A 92 5.28 8.69 -15.02
CA LEU A 92 5.22 8.58 -16.48
C LEU A 92 3.79 8.24 -16.92
N THR A 93 3.18 9.11 -17.70
CA THR A 93 1.88 8.87 -18.32
C THR A 93 2.08 8.47 -19.77
N THR A 94 1.70 7.24 -20.11
CA THR A 94 1.74 6.73 -21.48
C THR A 94 0.37 6.85 -22.14
N GLY A 95 0.36 6.85 -23.47
CA GLY A 95 -0.85 6.90 -24.30
C GLY A 95 -0.66 7.86 -25.46
N GLY A 96 -0.77 7.37 -26.69
CA GLY A 96 -0.55 8.17 -27.89
C GLY A 96 -1.45 9.40 -27.98
N GLU A 97 -2.72 9.29 -27.57
CA GLU A 97 -3.67 10.39 -27.54
C GLU A 97 -3.35 11.46 -26.49
N VAL A 98 -2.91 11.06 -25.29
CA VAL A 98 -2.49 11.98 -24.22
C VAL A 98 -1.21 12.69 -24.64
N TYR A 99 -0.23 11.94 -25.15
CA TYR A 99 1.06 12.47 -25.61
C TYR A 99 0.88 13.49 -26.75
N SER A 100 -0.02 13.22 -27.69
CA SER A 100 -0.35 14.14 -28.80
C SER A 100 -1.22 15.33 -28.39
N GLY A 101 -1.70 15.40 -27.14
CA GLY A 101 -2.62 16.43 -26.66
C GLY A 101 -4.04 16.32 -27.19
N ARG A 102 -4.40 15.19 -27.82
CA ARG A 102 -5.77 14.93 -28.31
C ARG A 102 -6.77 14.73 -27.18
N ILE A 103 -6.31 14.22 -26.04
CA ILE A 103 -7.11 14.14 -24.82
C ILE A 103 -6.32 14.74 -23.64
N ALA A 104 -7.05 15.24 -22.65
CA ALA A 104 -6.46 15.71 -21.40
C ALA A 104 -6.05 14.53 -20.50
N ASP A 105 -4.91 14.67 -19.83
CA ASP A 105 -4.46 13.72 -18.82
C ASP A 105 -5.37 13.76 -17.57
N LYS A 106 -5.88 12.58 -17.20
CA LYS A 106 -6.64 12.37 -15.96
C LYS A 106 -5.89 11.54 -14.93
N PHE A 107 -4.80 10.87 -15.31
CA PHE A 107 -3.97 10.07 -14.41
C PHE A 107 -3.16 10.95 -13.48
N GLY A 108 -2.49 11.98 -14.01
CA GLY A 108 -1.65 12.89 -13.24
C GLY A 108 -2.36 13.49 -12.03
N PRO A 109 -3.52 14.15 -12.19
CA PRO A 109 -4.28 14.70 -11.07
C PRO A 109 -4.72 13.63 -10.05
N ALA A 110 -5.18 12.46 -10.50
CA ALA A 110 -5.64 11.40 -9.61
C ALA A 110 -4.50 10.80 -8.77
N VAL A 111 -3.37 10.51 -9.40
CA VAL A 111 -2.17 9.98 -8.72
C VAL A 111 -1.61 11.02 -7.75
N ARG A 112 -1.52 12.28 -8.17
CA ARG A 112 -1.07 13.39 -7.30
C ARG A 112 -1.91 13.49 -6.03
N ALA A 113 -3.24 13.50 -6.16
CA ALA A 113 -4.13 13.57 -5.00
C ALA A 113 -3.94 12.39 -4.02
N LYS A 114 -3.73 11.17 -4.55
CA LYS A 114 -3.47 9.98 -3.71
C LYS A 114 -2.15 10.12 -2.94
N LEU A 115 -1.07 10.59 -3.56
CA LEU A 115 0.21 10.80 -2.88
C LEU A 115 0.14 11.93 -1.84
N GLU A 116 -0.49 13.06 -2.20
CA GLU A 116 -0.64 14.22 -1.32
C GLU A 116 -1.45 13.88 -0.06
N SER A 117 -2.42 12.95 -0.17
CA SER A 117 -3.20 12.48 0.98
C SER A 117 -2.37 11.80 2.09
N PHE A 118 -1.15 11.39 1.75
CA PHE A 118 -0.15 10.81 2.64
C PHE A 118 1.09 11.71 2.84
N GLY A 119 1.03 12.96 2.39
CA GLY A 119 2.15 13.91 2.49
C GLY A 119 3.32 13.58 1.56
N SER A 120 3.08 12.84 0.48
CA SER A 120 4.03 12.58 -0.60
C SER A 120 3.68 13.41 -1.85
N GLU A 121 4.56 13.47 -2.84
CA GLU A 121 4.35 14.29 -4.04
C GLU A 121 4.69 13.54 -5.34
N VAL A 122 4.04 13.95 -6.44
CA VAL A 122 4.54 13.72 -7.79
C VAL A 122 5.48 14.87 -8.13
N ALA A 123 6.79 14.61 -8.03
CA ALA A 123 7.85 15.62 -8.17
C ALA A 123 8.13 15.99 -9.63
N GLU A 124 7.99 15.02 -10.54
CA GLU A 124 8.02 15.25 -11.99
C GLU A 124 6.99 14.34 -12.65
N GLN A 125 6.30 14.86 -13.66
CA GLN A 125 5.45 14.08 -14.54
C GLN A 125 5.95 14.23 -15.98
N ARG A 126 6.10 13.09 -16.66
CA ARG A 126 6.50 13.01 -18.07
C ARG A 126 5.46 12.23 -18.86
N PHE A 127 5.51 12.40 -20.18
CA PHE A 127 4.58 11.77 -21.10
C PHE A 127 5.35 10.98 -22.16
N ALA A 128 4.84 9.81 -22.53
CA ALA A 128 5.38 9.00 -23.61
C ALA A 128 4.26 8.49 -24.54
N PRO A 129 4.53 8.34 -25.85
CA PRO A 129 3.66 7.58 -26.73
C PRO A 129 3.70 6.08 -26.38
N ASP A 130 2.82 5.28 -26.99
CA ASP A 130 2.80 3.81 -26.86
C ASP A 130 3.95 3.14 -27.67
N ASP A 131 5.16 3.65 -27.48
CA ASP A 131 6.39 3.11 -28.03
C ASP A 131 7.26 2.56 -26.90
N ARG A 132 7.60 1.27 -26.99
CA ARG A 132 8.34 0.56 -25.94
C ARG A 132 9.69 1.20 -25.63
N GLN A 133 10.44 1.60 -26.66
CA GLN A 133 11.80 2.13 -26.45
C GLN A 133 11.75 3.51 -25.79
N THR A 134 10.79 4.34 -26.19
CA THR A 134 10.55 5.64 -25.57
C THR A 134 10.18 5.48 -24.10
N ILE A 135 9.25 4.58 -23.76
CA ILE A 135 8.88 4.30 -22.37
C ILE A 135 10.10 3.83 -21.56
N VAL A 136 10.93 2.93 -22.09
CA VAL A 136 12.17 2.46 -21.43
C VAL A 136 13.13 3.62 -21.14
N ASN A 137 13.34 4.51 -22.11
CA ASN A 137 14.22 5.66 -21.96
C ASN A 137 13.71 6.63 -20.88
N GLU A 138 12.41 6.87 -20.85
CA GLU A 138 11.76 7.74 -19.86
C GLU A 138 11.81 7.14 -18.45
N ILE A 139 11.63 5.82 -18.30
CA ILE A 139 11.85 5.12 -17.03
C ILE A 139 13.31 5.29 -16.56
N GLY A 140 14.26 5.13 -17.48
CA GLY A 140 15.69 5.33 -17.19
C GLY A 140 16.00 6.76 -16.75
N TYR A 141 15.39 7.76 -17.40
CA TYR A 141 15.50 9.17 -17.04
C TYR A 141 14.96 9.42 -15.62
N LEU A 142 13.72 9.00 -15.33
CA LEU A 142 13.09 9.20 -14.02
C LEU A 142 13.88 8.51 -12.90
N HIS A 143 14.40 7.31 -13.15
CA HIS A 143 15.31 6.64 -12.23
C HIS A 143 16.59 7.45 -12.00
N GLY A 144 17.17 8.02 -13.06
CA GLY A 144 18.36 8.88 -12.99
C GLY A 144 18.18 10.16 -12.17
N GLN A 145 16.95 10.65 -12.01
CA GLN A 145 16.64 11.82 -11.17
C GLN A 145 16.68 11.51 -9.65
N GLY A 146 16.76 10.23 -9.26
CA GLY A 146 16.85 9.84 -7.86
C GLY A 146 15.55 9.99 -7.08
N TYR A 147 14.39 9.81 -7.74
CA TYR A 147 13.09 9.75 -7.06
C TYR A 147 12.97 8.51 -6.16
N ASP A 148 12.19 8.61 -5.09
CA ASP A 148 11.95 7.51 -4.15
C ASP A 148 11.08 6.39 -4.74
N MET A 149 10.33 6.69 -5.79
CA MET A 149 9.38 5.80 -6.45
C MET A 149 9.15 6.24 -7.89
N ILE A 150 8.89 5.27 -8.78
CA ILE A 150 8.48 5.53 -10.15
C ILE A 150 7.06 4.98 -10.34
N LEU A 151 6.15 5.83 -10.79
CA LEU A 151 4.77 5.47 -11.09
C LEU A 151 4.55 5.58 -12.59
N ILE A 152 3.86 4.61 -13.16
CA ILE A 152 3.62 4.57 -14.61
C ILE A 152 2.16 4.27 -14.83
N THR A 153 1.49 5.08 -15.64
CA THR A 153 0.06 5.00 -15.91
C THR A 153 -0.19 4.95 -17.41
N GLY A 154 -1.27 4.33 -17.84
CA GLY A 154 -1.57 4.15 -19.27
C GLY A 154 -0.88 2.91 -19.84
N GLY A 155 -1.48 2.32 -20.88
CA GLY A 155 -0.91 1.17 -21.56
C GLY A 155 -0.73 -0.10 -20.70
N MET A 156 -1.49 -0.23 -19.61
CA MET A 156 -1.30 -1.25 -18.55
C MET A 156 -2.14 -2.51 -18.72
N SER A 157 -2.96 -2.61 -19.78
CA SER A 157 -3.87 -3.74 -19.99
C SER A 157 -3.18 -4.85 -20.82
N VAL A 158 -3.97 -5.68 -21.50
CA VAL A 158 -3.53 -6.71 -22.43
C VAL A 158 -3.84 -6.35 -23.89
N ASP A 159 -4.14 -5.08 -24.16
CA ASP A 159 -4.46 -4.65 -25.52
C ASP A 159 -3.20 -4.78 -26.41
N PRO A 160 -3.35 -5.05 -27.73
CA PRO A 160 -2.18 -5.26 -28.61
C PRO A 160 -1.18 -4.09 -28.64
N ASP A 161 -1.67 -2.89 -28.34
CA ASP A 161 -0.90 -1.65 -28.32
C ASP A 161 -0.32 -1.34 -26.94
N ASP A 162 -0.66 -2.11 -25.90
CA ASP A 162 -0.14 -1.92 -24.55
C ASP A 162 1.31 -2.36 -24.44
N ARG A 163 2.20 -1.38 -24.35
CA ARG A 163 3.65 -1.62 -24.25
C ARG A 163 4.20 -1.42 -22.84
N THR A 164 3.42 -0.89 -21.90
CA THR A 164 3.92 -0.43 -20.60
C THR A 164 4.47 -1.56 -19.73
N PRO A 165 3.78 -2.69 -19.47
CA PRO A 165 4.35 -3.77 -18.65
C PRO A 165 5.65 -4.32 -19.24
N GLY A 166 5.68 -4.52 -20.56
CA GLY A 166 6.87 -5.00 -21.28
C GLY A 166 8.01 -3.98 -21.32
N ALA A 167 7.71 -2.69 -21.30
CA ALA A 167 8.71 -1.62 -21.20
C ALA A 167 9.30 -1.54 -19.79
N ILE A 168 8.48 -1.67 -18.74
CA ILE A 168 8.95 -1.75 -17.34
C ILE A 168 9.95 -2.89 -17.17
N GLN A 169 9.60 -4.08 -17.67
CA GLN A 169 10.51 -5.22 -17.65
C GLN A 169 11.78 -4.96 -18.47
N ALA A 170 11.66 -4.37 -19.67
CA ALA A 170 12.81 -4.05 -20.52
C ALA A 170 13.74 -2.98 -19.94
N ALA A 171 13.22 -2.08 -19.09
CA ALA A 171 14.03 -1.13 -18.33
C ALA A 171 14.90 -1.81 -17.24
N GLY A 172 14.74 -3.11 -17.02
CA GLY A 172 15.51 -3.90 -16.06
C GLY A 172 14.89 -3.92 -14.68
N ALA A 173 13.58 -3.72 -14.57
CA ALA A 173 12.88 -3.87 -13.30
C ALA A 173 12.72 -5.34 -12.92
N ASP A 174 13.01 -5.65 -11.65
CA ASP A 174 12.70 -6.93 -11.03
C ASP A 174 11.20 -6.97 -10.72
N ILE A 175 10.45 -7.73 -11.53
CA ILE A 175 9.00 -7.81 -11.41
C ILE A 175 8.60 -8.72 -10.26
N VAL A 176 7.87 -8.17 -9.29
CA VAL A 176 7.27 -8.94 -8.19
C VAL A 176 5.97 -9.60 -8.67
N SER A 177 5.11 -8.83 -9.32
CA SER A 177 3.87 -9.33 -9.90
C SER A 177 3.40 -8.41 -11.01
N TYR A 178 2.94 -9.00 -12.11
CA TYR A 178 2.00 -8.35 -12.99
C TYR A 178 0.62 -8.92 -12.71
N GLY A 179 -0.26 -8.08 -12.20
CA GLY A 179 -1.58 -8.42 -11.73
C GLY A 179 -1.66 -8.59 -10.22
N THR A 180 -2.81 -8.21 -9.67
CA THR A 180 -3.16 -8.36 -8.25
C THR A 180 -4.53 -9.02 -8.11
N PRO A 181 -4.74 -9.95 -7.18
CA PRO A 181 -6.03 -10.60 -6.95
C PRO A 181 -6.99 -9.67 -6.18
N MET A 182 -7.13 -8.41 -6.59
CA MET A 182 -8.00 -7.41 -5.96
C MET A 182 -8.78 -6.65 -7.03
N LEU A 183 -10.02 -6.30 -6.71
CA LEU A 183 -10.92 -5.54 -7.57
C LEU A 183 -11.48 -4.33 -6.79
N PRO A 184 -11.34 -3.10 -7.30
CA PRO A 184 -10.66 -2.70 -8.54
C PRO A 184 -9.12 -2.68 -8.40
N GLY A 185 -8.42 -2.75 -9.53
CA GLY A 185 -6.94 -2.68 -9.58
C GLY A 185 -6.22 -3.96 -9.99
N SER A 186 -6.93 -4.92 -10.60
CA SER A 186 -6.39 -6.25 -10.94
C SER A 186 -5.19 -6.24 -11.88
N MET A 187 -5.02 -5.20 -12.69
CA MET A 187 -3.94 -5.05 -13.69
C MET A 187 -2.74 -4.25 -13.16
N LEU A 188 -2.62 -4.04 -11.85
CA LEU A 188 -1.45 -3.38 -11.26
C LEU A 188 -0.19 -4.22 -11.45
N LEU A 189 0.90 -3.56 -11.85
CA LEU A 189 2.24 -4.15 -11.88
C LEU A 189 3.04 -3.61 -10.70
N MET A 190 3.66 -4.50 -9.93
CA MET A 190 4.59 -4.17 -8.85
C MET A 190 5.97 -4.73 -9.18
N GLY A 191 7.00 -3.88 -9.09
CA GLY A 191 8.39 -4.29 -9.26
C GLY A 191 9.36 -3.31 -8.60
N TYR A 192 10.65 -3.57 -8.77
CA TYR A 192 11.72 -2.72 -8.29
C TYR A 192 12.78 -2.51 -9.36
N LEU A 193 13.14 -1.27 -9.64
CA LEU A 193 14.26 -0.93 -10.51
C LEU A 193 15.44 -0.53 -9.64
N LYS A 194 16.46 -1.40 -9.53
CA LYS A 194 17.65 -1.18 -8.69
C LYS A 194 17.30 -0.81 -7.24
N GLY A 195 16.26 -1.46 -6.70
CA GLY A 195 15.75 -1.22 -5.34
C GLY A 195 14.72 -0.09 -5.21
N VAL A 196 14.50 0.73 -6.23
CA VAL A 196 13.46 1.76 -6.26
C VAL A 196 12.12 1.13 -6.66
N PRO A 197 11.04 1.28 -5.87
CA PRO A 197 9.70 0.81 -6.27
C PRO A 197 9.28 1.39 -7.62
N ILE A 198 8.87 0.52 -8.54
CA ILE A 198 8.28 0.88 -9.83
C ILE A 198 6.90 0.23 -9.94
N VAL A 199 5.86 1.05 -10.08
CA VAL A 199 4.47 0.60 -10.01
C VAL A 199 3.72 1.01 -11.28
N GLY A 200 3.22 0.01 -12.01
CA GLY A 200 2.32 0.20 -13.14
C GLY A 200 0.87 0.28 -12.68
N LEU A 201 0.20 1.40 -12.95
CA LEU A 201 -1.10 1.76 -12.41
C LEU A 201 -2.22 1.56 -13.44
N PRO A 202 -3.23 0.73 -13.14
CA PRO A 202 -4.34 0.48 -14.03
C PRO A 202 -5.29 1.68 -14.16
N GLY A 203 -6.10 1.69 -15.22
CA GLY A 203 -7.05 2.77 -15.53
C GLY A 203 -8.02 3.13 -14.40
N CYS A 204 -8.41 2.16 -13.57
CA CYS A 204 -9.29 2.37 -12.42
C CYS A 204 -8.75 3.41 -11.42
N VAL A 205 -7.45 3.67 -11.37
CA VAL A 205 -6.86 4.71 -10.50
C VAL A 205 -7.48 6.10 -10.75
N MET A 206 -8.01 6.36 -11.95
CA MET A 206 -8.66 7.63 -12.28
C MET A 206 -10.09 7.78 -11.76
N HIS A 207 -10.78 6.66 -11.49
CA HIS A 207 -12.24 6.66 -11.29
C HIS A 207 -12.65 6.03 -9.97
N ASP A 208 -11.93 5.01 -9.54
CA ASP A 208 -12.21 4.30 -8.31
C ASP A 208 -11.50 4.96 -7.12
N PRO A 209 -12.25 5.32 -6.05
CA PRO A 209 -11.67 5.94 -4.87
C PRO A 209 -10.69 5.03 -4.15
N TYR A 210 -10.87 3.71 -4.24
CA TYR A 210 -10.06 2.71 -3.56
C TYR A 210 -9.71 1.54 -4.49
N THR A 211 -8.43 1.33 -4.73
CA THR A 211 -7.85 0.34 -5.65
C THR A 211 -6.72 -0.44 -4.99
N SER A 212 -6.16 -1.42 -5.69
CA SER A 212 -4.93 -2.11 -5.26
C SER A 212 -3.76 -1.15 -4.99
N PHE A 213 -3.70 0.01 -5.66
CA PHE A 213 -2.68 1.02 -5.37
C PHE A 213 -2.88 1.65 -3.99
N ASP A 214 -4.13 1.88 -3.56
CA ASP A 214 -4.45 2.46 -2.24
C ASP A 214 -4.14 1.50 -1.09
N VAL A 215 -4.06 0.20 -1.37
CA VAL A 215 -3.59 -0.82 -0.41
C VAL A 215 -2.06 -0.84 -0.32
N LEU A 216 -1.38 -0.78 -1.46
CA LEU A 216 0.08 -0.95 -1.53
C LEU A 216 0.85 0.32 -1.20
N LEU A 217 0.36 1.49 -1.62
CA LEU A 217 1.01 2.78 -1.41
C LEU A 217 1.38 3.02 0.07
N PRO A 218 0.45 2.97 1.05
CA PRO A 218 0.79 3.23 2.44
C PRO A 218 1.77 2.20 3.02
N ARG A 219 1.82 0.97 2.49
CA ARG A 219 2.83 -0.03 2.86
C ARG A 219 4.22 0.36 2.36
N ILE A 220 4.32 0.77 1.09
CA ILE A 220 5.58 1.26 0.52
C ILE A 220 6.07 2.50 1.28
N LEU A 221 5.17 3.45 1.57
CA LEU A 221 5.49 4.65 2.36
C LEU A 221 5.91 4.30 3.80
N ALA A 222 5.36 3.24 4.40
CA ALA A 222 5.79 2.74 5.70
C ALA A 222 7.16 2.02 5.64
N GLY A 223 7.69 1.76 4.45
CA GLY A 223 8.99 1.10 4.21
C GLY A 223 8.91 -0.41 3.98
N ASP A 224 7.73 -0.96 3.65
CA ASP A 224 7.63 -2.37 3.26
C ASP A 224 8.28 -2.61 1.90
N ILE A 225 9.02 -3.73 1.80
CA ILE A 225 9.34 -4.36 0.52
C ILE A 225 8.19 -5.32 0.21
N ILE A 226 7.39 -4.98 -0.80
CA ILE A 226 6.24 -5.76 -1.25
C ILE A 226 6.77 -7.01 -1.96
N ARG A 227 6.37 -8.18 -1.45
CA ARG A 227 6.72 -9.48 -2.02
C ARG A 227 5.54 -10.12 -2.72
N LYS A 228 5.79 -11.25 -3.38
CA LYS A 228 4.72 -11.98 -4.09
C LYS A 228 3.62 -12.40 -3.13
N GLU A 229 3.97 -12.82 -1.92
CA GLU A 229 3.03 -13.28 -0.89
C GLU A 229 2.09 -12.15 -0.45
N ASP A 230 2.62 -10.93 -0.36
CA ASP A 230 1.82 -9.73 -0.06
C ASP A 230 0.73 -9.54 -1.12
N ILE A 231 1.10 -9.64 -2.40
CA ILE A 231 0.16 -9.52 -3.52
C ILE A 231 -0.88 -10.65 -3.49
N VAL A 232 -0.44 -11.90 -3.32
CA VAL A 232 -1.34 -13.07 -3.29
C VAL A 232 -2.38 -12.94 -2.17
N SER A 233 -1.98 -12.45 -0.99
CA SER A 233 -2.88 -12.30 0.16
C SER A 233 -4.00 -11.28 -0.06
N MET A 234 -3.86 -10.37 -1.02
CA MET A 234 -4.87 -9.34 -1.32
C MET A 234 -6.19 -9.93 -1.81
N GLY A 235 -6.21 -11.20 -2.25
CA GLY A 235 -7.43 -11.89 -2.66
C GLY A 235 -8.45 -12.06 -1.54
N TYR A 236 -7.98 -12.31 -0.32
CA TYR A 236 -8.88 -12.51 0.82
C TYR A 236 -9.47 -11.17 1.28
N GLY A 237 -10.72 -10.93 0.91
CA GLY A 237 -11.40 -9.66 1.16
C GLY A 237 -11.04 -8.55 0.18
N GLY A 238 -10.43 -8.87 -0.97
CA GLY A 238 -10.03 -7.92 -2.01
C GLY A 238 -11.13 -7.53 -3.00
N LEU A 239 -12.39 -7.88 -2.73
CA LEU A 239 -13.53 -7.42 -3.53
C LEU A 239 -14.11 -6.16 -2.88
N HIS A 240 -13.89 -5.01 -3.51
CA HIS A 240 -14.42 -3.73 -3.07
C HIS A 240 -15.52 -3.25 -4.01
N ASN A 241 -16.66 -2.90 -3.43
CA ASN A 241 -17.76 -2.26 -4.15
C ASN A 241 -17.54 -0.74 -4.07
N CYS A 242 -16.91 -0.19 -5.10
CA CYS A 242 -16.60 1.22 -5.24
C CYS A 242 -17.68 1.91 -6.08
#